data_AF-A0A6A4HSL4-F1
#
_entry.id   AF-A0A6A4HSL4-F1
#
_cell.length_a   1.000
_cell.length_b   1.000
_cell.length_c   1.000
_cell.angle_alpha   90.00
_cell.angle_beta   90.00
_cell.angle_gamma   90.00
#
_symmetry.space_group_name_H-M   'P 1'
#
loop_
_entity.id
_entity.type
_entity.pdbx_description
1 polymer ?
#
loop_
_entity_poly.entity_id
_entity_poly.type
_entity_poly.pdbx_seq_one_letter_code
_entity_poly.pdbx_strand_id
1 'polypeptide(L)'
;MSSTTTGFYPSTEEIIKLNIRANRPNDPLAKCALLTLNITMSYEGCSSQVKPLVKLVYEFGLDKIKRNALANQAELEKLRDIERTIMNGDYAELNETVESYITFFKEKLPKSKYARVAEAVRIV
;
A
#
# COMPACT_ATOMS: atom_id res chain seq x y z
N MET A 1 -12.44 29.39 1.67
CA MET A 1 -12.30 28.11 2.39
C MET A 1 -11.20 27.33 1.71
N SER A 2 -10.03 27.23 2.33
CA SER A 2 -8.88 26.54 1.74
C SER A 2 -9.02 25.05 2.02
N SER A 3 -9.54 24.29 1.05
CA SER A 3 -9.47 22.83 1.08
C SER A 3 -8.02 22.43 0.85
N THR A 4 -7.26 22.23 1.92
CA THR A 4 -5.96 21.56 1.85
C THR A 4 -6.21 20.10 1.56
N THR A 5 -6.26 19.72 0.28
CA THR A 5 -6.17 18.32 -0.14
C THR A 5 -4.82 17.80 0.34
N THR A 6 -4.80 17.07 1.45
CA THR A 6 -3.62 16.36 1.96
C THR A 6 -3.33 15.18 1.04
N GLY A 7 -2.70 15.50 -0.09
CA GLY A 7 -2.22 14.52 -1.06
C GLY A 7 -1.25 13.54 -0.42
N PHE A 8 -1.23 12.31 -0.93
CA PHE A 8 -0.21 11.33 -0.58
C PHE A 8 1.00 11.56 -1.45
N TYR A 9 2.13 11.88 -0.83
CA TYR A 9 3.39 12.07 -1.53
C TYR A 9 4.39 11.07 -0.96
N PRO A 10 4.50 9.86 -1.55
CA PRO A 10 5.55 8.91 -1.20
C PRO A 10 6.92 9.57 -1.26
N SER A 11 7.79 9.27 -0.30
CA SER A 11 9.15 9.79 -0.33
C SER A 11 9.88 9.20 -1.54
N THR A 12 10.50 10.06 -2.36
CA THR A 12 11.31 9.63 -3.50
C THR A 12 12.40 8.64 -3.07
N GLU A 13 13.03 8.86 -1.91
CA GLU A 13 14.05 7.96 -1.37
C GLU A 13 13.47 6.55 -1.07
N GLU A 14 12.27 6.50 -0.51
CA GLU A 14 11.60 5.24 -0.17
C GLU A 14 11.12 4.49 -1.41
N ILE A 15 10.63 5.22 -2.43
CA ILE A 15 10.31 4.68 -3.74
C ILE A 15 11.56 4.11 -4.43
N ILE A 16 12.69 4.82 -4.38
CA ILE A 16 13.97 4.31 -4.91
C ILE A 16 14.37 3.01 -4.19
N LYS A 17 14.27 2.96 -2.86
CA LYS A 17 14.58 1.75 -2.08
C LYS A 17 13.69 0.57 -2.46
N LEU A 18 12.38 0.80 -2.63
CA LEU A 18 11.43 -0.22 -3.10
C LEU A 18 11.82 -0.70 -4.49
N ASN A 19 12.10 0.22 -5.42
CA ASN A 19 12.46 -0.11 -6.80
C ASN A 19 13.77 -0.91 -6.88
N ILE A 20 14.81 -0.51 -6.14
CA ILE A 20 16.08 -1.26 -6.09
C ILE A 20 15.83 -2.69 -5.59
N ARG A 21 15.01 -2.85 -4.55
CA ARG A 21 14.70 -4.16 -3.99
C ARG A 21 13.88 -5.02 -4.94
N ALA A 22 12.89 -4.42 -5.61
CA ALA A 22 12.01 -5.08 -6.57
C ALA A 22 12.79 -5.68 -7.75
N ASN A 23 13.86 -5.02 -8.17
CA ASN A 23 14.69 -5.44 -9.30
C ASN A 23 15.90 -6.29 -8.90
N ARG A 24 16.04 -6.65 -7.62
CA ARG A 24 17.18 -7.45 -7.15
C ARG A 24 16.93 -8.93 -7.41
N PRO A 25 17.74 -9.61 -8.25
CA PRO A 25 17.58 -11.04 -8.49
C PRO A 25 17.75 -11.83 -7.19
N ASN A 26 16.91 -12.85 -7.00
CA ASN A 26 16.91 -13.74 -5.83
C ASN A 26 16.66 -13.06 -4.47
N ASP A 27 16.23 -11.79 -4.43
CA ASP A 27 15.83 -11.17 -3.18
C ASP A 27 14.44 -11.69 -2.78
N PRO A 28 14.29 -12.34 -1.60
CA PRO A 28 13.01 -12.89 -1.19
C PRO A 28 11.95 -11.81 -0.92
N LEU A 29 12.35 -10.53 -0.82
CA LEU A 29 11.45 -9.39 -0.70
C LEU A 29 11.14 -8.72 -2.05
N ALA A 30 11.80 -9.09 -3.14
CA ALA A 30 11.63 -8.44 -4.46
C ALA A 30 10.16 -8.37 -4.86
N LYS A 31 9.43 -9.46 -4.67
CA LYS A 31 8.00 -9.55 -5.00
C LYS A 31 7.13 -8.65 -4.14
N CYS A 32 7.39 -8.60 -2.82
CA CYS A 32 6.67 -7.69 -1.93
C CYS A 32 6.94 -6.23 -2.30
N ALA A 33 8.19 -5.90 -2.63
CA ALA A 33 8.61 -4.58 -3.06
C ALA A 33 7.91 -4.16 -4.36
N LEU A 34 7.89 -5.07 -5.36
CA LEU A 34 7.28 -4.83 -6.67
C LEU A 34 5.78 -4.56 -6.54
N LEU A 35 5.04 -5.42 -5.84
CA LEU A 35 3.60 -5.25 -5.65
C LEU A 35 3.28 -3.96 -4.89
N THR A 36 4.06 -3.66 -3.84
CA THR A 36 3.91 -2.41 -3.09
C THR A 36 4.09 -1.20 -4.01
N LEU A 37 5.13 -1.23 -4.86
CA LEU A 37 5.41 -0.15 -5.80
C LEU A 37 4.27 0.03 -6.80
N ASN A 38 3.82 -1.05 -7.45
CA ASN A 38 2.75 -0.99 -8.45
C ASN A 38 1.45 -0.45 -7.86
N ILE A 39 1.06 -0.92 -6.67
CA ILE A 39 -0.13 -0.42 -5.96
C ILE A 39 0.05 1.06 -5.59
N THR A 40 1.22 1.45 -5.08
CA THR A 40 1.52 2.84 -4.70
C THR A 40 1.39 3.80 -5.89
N MET A 41 1.87 3.40 -7.07
CA MET A 41 1.81 4.22 -8.29
C MET A 41 0.38 4.46 -8.79
N SER A 42 -0.60 3.66 -8.35
CA SER A 42 -2.02 3.82 -8.71
C SER A 42 -2.78 4.87 -7.88
N TYR A 43 -2.14 5.46 -6.86
CA TYR A 43 -2.80 6.34 -5.88
C TYR A 43 -3.60 7.49 -6.52
N GLU A 44 -3.08 8.12 -7.57
CA GLU A 44 -3.76 9.24 -8.21
C GLU A 44 -4.99 8.79 -9.00
N GLY A 45 -4.94 7.59 -9.59
CA GLY A 45 -6.02 7.03 -10.40
C GLY A 45 -7.11 6.33 -9.60
N CYS A 46 -6.87 5.99 -8.33
CA CYS A 46 -7.84 5.25 -7.52
C CYS A 46 -8.89 6.15 -6.84
N SER A 47 -10.05 5.57 -6.55
CA SER A 47 -11.14 6.24 -5.84
C SER A 47 -10.73 6.70 -4.44
N SER A 48 -11.39 7.73 -3.91
CA SER A 48 -11.14 8.23 -2.54
C SER A 48 -11.26 7.14 -1.47
N GLN A 49 -12.12 6.15 -1.69
CA GLN A 49 -12.32 5.00 -0.81
C GLN A 49 -11.12 4.03 -0.81
N VAL A 50 -10.43 3.88 -1.95
CA VAL A 50 -9.27 2.99 -2.10
C VAL A 50 -7.95 3.65 -1.69
N LYS A 51 -7.87 4.99 -1.74
CA LYS A 51 -6.67 5.77 -1.35
C LYS A 51 -6.10 5.41 0.04
N PRO A 52 -6.91 5.21 1.10
CA PRO A 52 -6.41 4.75 2.39
C PRO A 52 -5.74 3.37 2.34
N LEU A 53 -6.28 2.44 1.55
CA LEU A 53 -5.69 1.11 1.34
C LEU A 53 -4.32 1.22 0.66
N VAL A 54 -4.21 2.04 -0.39
CA VAL A 54 -2.93 2.26 -1.09
C VAL A 54 -1.86 2.81 -0.14
N LYS A 55 -2.21 3.82 0.68
CA LYS A 55 -1.31 4.37 1.72
C LYS A 55 -0.86 3.28 2.71
N LEU A 56 -1.79 2.41 3.12
CA LEU A 56 -1.51 1.36 4.09
C LEU A 56 -0.58 0.28 3.52
N VAL A 57 -0.81 -0.13 2.27
CA VAL A 57 0.05 -1.07 1.53
C VAL A 57 1.47 -0.51 1.39
N TYR A 58 1.60 0.78 1.06
CA TYR A 58 2.89 1.46 1.02
C TYR A 58 3.65 1.36 2.35
N GLU A 59 3.01 1.73 3.46
CA GLU A 59 3.61 1.63 4.80
C GLU A 59 3.99 0.20 5.19
N PHE A 60 3.13 -0.77 4.84
CA PHE A 60 3.38 -2.19 5.04
C PHE A 60 4.62 -2.66 4.28
N GLY A 61 4.71 -2.39 2.98
CA GLY A 61 5.84 -2.80 2.16
C GLY A 61 7.14 -2.16 2.64
N LEU A 62 7.12 -0.87 2.98
CA LEU A 62 8.27 -0.20 3.57
C LEU A 62 8.70 -0.79 4.92
N ASP A 63 7.76 -1.14 5.78
CA ASP A 63 8.07 -1.76 7.06
C ASP A 63 8.76 -3.12 6.87
N LYS A 64 8.23 -3.96 5.97
CA LYS A 64 8.84 -5.25 5.61
C LYS A 64 10.26 -5.07 5.08
N ILE A 65 10.47 -4.12 4.16
CA ILE A 65 11.78 -3.80 3.57
C ILE A 65 12.76 -3.30 4.63
N LYS A 66 12.35 -2.34 5.47
CA LYS A 66 13.20 -1.74 6.52
C LYS A 66 13.62 -2.77 7.55
N ARG A 67 12.73 -3.68 7.92
CA ARG A 67 13.00 -4.76 8.89
C ARG A 67 13.67 -5.98 8.27
N ASN A 68 13.84 -6.00 6.95
CA ASN A 68 14.24 -7.19 6.20
C ASN A 68 13.36 -8.42 6.53
N ALA A 69 12.07 -8.19 6.75
CA ALA A 69 11.11 -9.20 7.20
C ALA A 69 10.35 -9.78 6.00
N LEU A 70 10.36 -11.11 5.86
CA LEU A 70 9.68 -11.80 4.77
C LEU A 70 8.17 -11.52 4.77
N ALA A 71 7.63 -11.36 3.56
CA ALA A 71 6.19 -11.40 3.36
C ALA A 71 5.77 -12.87 3.31
N ASN A 72 4.78 -13.24 4.12
CA ASN A 72 4.20 -14.58 4.06
C ASN A 72 3.29 -14.72 2.83
N GLN A 73 2.87 -15.95 2.56
CA GLN A 73 2.05 -16.25 1.38
C GLN A 73 0.73 -15.47 1.36
N ALA A 74 0.03 -15.39 2.48
CA ALA A 74 -1.24 -14.66 2.58
C ALA A 74 -1.07 -13.15 2.32
N GLU A 75 0.00 -12.54 2.84
CA GLU A 75 0.34 -11.14 2.59
C GLU A 75 0.61 -10.90 1.10
N LEU A 76 1.37 -11.79 0.45
CA LEU A 76 1.66 -11.70 -0.99
C LEU A 76 0.41 -11.92 -1.85
N GLU A 77 -0.47 -12.84 -1.47
CA GLU A 77 -1.74 -13.07 -2.16
C GLU A 77 -2.64 -11.85 -2.09
N LYS A 78 -2.79 -11.24 -0.91
CA LYS A 78 -3.58 -10.02 -0.74
C LYS A 78 -3.01 -8.85 -1.53
N LEU A 79 -1.69 -8.68 -1.55
CA LEU A 79 -1.05 -7.67 -2.40
C LEU A 79 -1.31 -7.93 -3.89
N ARG A 80 -1.18 -9.18 -4.36
CA ARG A 80 -1.44 -9.54 -5.76
C ARG A 80 -2.89 -9.32 -6.16
N ASP A 81 -3.81 -9.65 -5.27
CA ASP A 81 -5.23 -9.47 -5.47
C ASP A 81 -5.57 -7.98 -5.67
N ILE A 82 -5.10 -7.13 -4.75
CA ILE A 82 -5.27 -5.66 -4.84
C ILE A 82 -4.65 -5.12 -6.13
N GLU A 83 -3.40 -5.49 -6.43
CA GLU A 83 -2.71 -5.05 -7.66
C GLU A 83 -3.53 -5.41 -8.90
N ARG A 84 -3.94 -6.68 -9.02
CA ARG A 84 -4.72 -7.18 -10.15
C ARG A 84 -6.02 -6.39 -10.31
N THR A 85 -6.79 -6.22 -9.24
CA THR A 85 -8.07 -5.51 -9.30
C THR A 85 -7.89 -4.05 -9.69
N ILE A 86 -6.84 -3.38 -9.20
CA ILE A 86 -6.48 -2.01 -9.62
C ILE A 86 -6.08 -1.96 -11.09
N MET A 87 -5.24 -2.87 -11.56
CA MET A 87 -4.75 -2.89 -12.94
C MET A 87 -5.85 -3.20 -13.97
N ASN A 88 -6.84 -4.00 -13.57
CA ASN A 88 -8.01 -4.27 -14.40
C ASN A 88 -9.03 -3.12 -14.40
N GLY A 89 -8.92 -2.16 -13.48
CA GLY A 89 -9.89 -1.08 -13.30
C GLY A 89 -11.16 -1.49 -12.56
N ASP A 90 -11.17 -2.65 -11.92
CA ASP A 90 -12.32 -3.25 -11.22
C ASP A 90 -12.53 -2.62 -9.83
N TYR A 91 -12.59 -1.29 -9.76
CA TYR A 91 -12.69 -0.55 -8.51
C TYR A 91 -13.98 -0.84 -7.72
N ALA A 92 -15.04 -1.32 -8.39
CA ALA A 92 -16.28 -1.73 -7.73
C ALA A 92 -16.03 -2.94 -6.80
N GLU A 93 -15.38 -3.98 -7.30
CA GLU A 93 -14.99 -5.17 -6.52
C GLU A 93 -14.01 -4.80 -5.41
N LEU A 94 -13.05 -3.90 -5.71
CA LEU A 94 -12.11 -3.42 -4.71
C LEU A 94 -12.80 -2.64 -3.59
N ASN A 95 -13.81 -1.83 -3.90
CA ASN A 95 -14.55 -1.06 -2.90
C ASN A 95 -15.34 -1.96 -1.94
N GLU A 96 -15.89 -3.09 -2.41
CA GLU A 96 -16.59 -4.07 -1.56
C GLU A 96 -15.64 -4.77 -0.57
N THR A 97 -14.38 -4.92 -0.96
CA THR A 97 -13.36 -5.66 -0.20
C THR A 97 -12.36 -4.75 0.54
N VAL A 98 -12.40 -3.45 0.30
CA VAL A 98 -11.41 -2.47 0.77
C VAL A 98 -11.23 -2.50 2.30
N GLU A 99 -12.32 -2.55 3.05
CA GLU A 99 -12.30 -2.56 4.52
C GLU A 99 -11.68 -3.85 5.08
N SER A 100 -11.87 -4.97 4.38
CA SER A 100 -11.25 -6.25 4.73
C SER A 100 -9.73 -6.18 4.57
N TYR A 101 -9.24 -5.65 3.44
CA TYR A 101 -7.80 -5.46 3.23
C TYR A 101 -7.20 -4.45 4.21
N ILE A 102 -7.91 -3.34 4.42
CA ILE A 102 -7.53 -2.31 5.39
C ILE A 102 -7.38 -2.91 6.79
N THR A 103 -8.32 -3.74 7.22
CA THR A 103 -8.24 -4.46 8.51
C THR A 103 -7.06 -5.41 8.55
N PHE A 104 -6.88 -6.22 7.50
CA PHE A 104 -5.77 -7.17 7.40
C PHE A 104 -4.40 -6.51 7.54
N PHE A 105 -4.12 -5.45 6.78
CA PHE A 105 -2.81 -4.79 6.80
C PHE A 105 -2.59 -3.94 8.06
N LYS A 106 -3.65 -3.42 8.68
CA LYS A 106 -3.57 -2.74 9.99
C LYS A 106 -2.98 -3.64 11.06
N GLU A 107 -3.43 -4.88 11.13
CA GLU A 107 -2.95 -5.85 12.13
C GLU A 107 -1.48 -6.22 11.94
N LYS A 108 -0.92 -6.02 10.73
CA LYS A 108 0.48 -6.31 10.42
C LYS A 108 1.41 -5.12 10.66
N LEU A 109 0.87 -3.94 10.94
CA LEU A 109 1.65 -2.73 11.17
C LEU A 109 1.68 -2.33 12.66
N PRO A 110 2.79 -1.75 13.14
CA PRO A 110 2.80 -1.09 14.44
C PRO A 110 1.75 0.02 14.49
N LYS A 111 1.07 0.16 15.64
CA LYS A 111 0.02 1.17 15.85
C LYS A 111 0.45 2.60 15.46
N SER A 112 1.73 2.94 15.65
CA SER A 112 2.30 4.26 15.30
C SER A 112 2.29 4.58 13.81
N LYS A 113 2.36 3.57 12.93
CA LYS A 113 2.33 3.76 11.48
C LYS A 113 0.91 3.88 10.94
N TYR A 114 -0.02 3.12 11.51
CA TYR A 114 -1.43 3.20 11.12
C TYR A 114 -2.11 4.50 11.57
N ALA A 115 -1.73 5.10 12.71
CA ALA A 115 -2.29 6.37 13.17
C ALA A 115 -2.18 7.48 12.10
N ARG A 116 -1.08 7.50 11.34
CA ARG A 116 -0.86 8.43 10.22
C ARG A 116 -1.81 8.20 9.03
N VAL A 117 -2.30 6.98 8.86
CA VAL A 117 -3.29 6.63 7.83
C VAL A 117 -4.70 7.01 8.29
N ALA A 118 -5.02 6.80 9.57
CA ALA A 118 -6.34 7.07 10.16
C ALA A 118 -6.65 8.58 10.29
N GLU A 119 -5.63 9.42 10.50
CA GLU A 119 -5.77 10.87 10.58
C GLU A 119 -6.22 11.49 9.24
N ALA A 120 -5.96 10.81 8.12
CA ALA A 120 -6.43 11.20 6.79
C ALA A 120 -7.90 10.79 6.48
N VAL A 121 -8.53 9.97 7.32
CA VAL A 121 -9.89 9.44 7.10
C VAL A 121 -10.94 10.14 8.00
N ARG A 122 -10.51 10.93 8.98
CA ARG A 122 -11.40 11.61 9.95
C ARG A 122 -11.93 12.99 9.52
N ILE A 123 -11.78 13.38 8.25
CA ILE A 123 -12.40 14.60 7.71
C ILE A 123 -13.41 14.21 6.64
N VAL A 124 -14.59 13.76 7.10
CA VAL A 124 -15.86 13.86 6.37
C VAL A 124 -16.93 14.23 7.39
#